data_AF-A0A7C5EJB6-F1
#
_entry.id   AF-A0A7C5EJB6-F1
#
_cell.length_a   1.000
_cell.length_b   1.000
_cell.length_c   1.000
_cell.angle_alpha   90.00
_cell.angle_beta   90.00
_cell.angle_gamma   90.00
#
_symmetry.space_group_name_H-M   'P 1'
#
loop_
_entity.id
_entity.type
_entity.pdbx_description
1 polymer ?
#
loop_
_entity_poly.entity_id
_entity_poly.type
_entity_poly.pdbx_seq_one_letter_code
_entity_poly.pdbx_strand_id
1 'polypeptide(L)'
;MVVARSPGNDTPFMVLTSVLVEPADDARRVPGYYMRRWECEEGIRFLKSEVNLERVRAFNWTAICRLVLLCALAMLYLSWMLERKRDLAERLIALGQPLPEEADFLLYRLLTGLMEAISARVYCGRAVPRLSLRKKPRV
;
A
#
# COMPACT_ATOMS: atom_id res chain seq x y z
N MET A 1 -29.10 2.73 10.36
CA MET A 1 -28.53 3.75 9.46
C MET A 1 -27.81 4.77 10.33
N VAL A 2 -26.56 5.12 10.00
CA VAL A 2 -25.76 6.12 10.73
C VAL A 2 -25.53 7.32 9.81
N VAL A 3 -25.71 8.52 10.35
CA VAL A 3 -25.50 9.78 9.62
C VAL A 3 -24.39 10.55 10.31
N ALA A 4 -23.34 10.88 9.57
CA ALA A 4 -22.22 11.69 10.04
C ALA A 4 -22.14 12.99 9.22
N ARG A 5 -21.98 14.12 9.90
CA ARG A 5 -21.75 15.42 9.26
C ARG A 5 -20.31 15.83 9.50
N SER A 6 -19.60 16.18 8.43
CA SER A 6 -18.28 16.80 8.52
C SER A 6 -18.44 18.32 8.40
N PRO A 7 -17.78 19.13 9.24
CA PRO A 7 -17.68 20.57 9.03
C PRO A 7 -17.17 20.85 7.61
N GLY A 8 -17.81 21.76 6.88
CA GLY A 8 -17.41 22.15 5.53
C GLY A 8 -17.94 21.28 4.38
N ASN A 9 -18.79 20.29 4.64
CA ASN A 9 -19.53 19.57 3.60
C ASN A 9 -21.03 19.59 3.87
N ASP A 10 -21.79 20.15 2.92
CA ASP A 10 -23.25 20.28 3.01
C ASP A 10 -23.97 18.93 2.84
N THR A 11 -23.32 17.96 2.20
CA THR A 11 -23.85 16.61 2.03
C THR A 11 -23.45 15.72 3.21
N PRO A 12 -24.42 15.24 4.03
CA PRO A 12 -24.12 14.35 5.14
C PRO A 12 -23.72 12.96 4.63
N PHE A 13 -22.73 12.37 5.29
CA PHE A 13 -22.31 11.01 5.01
C PHE A 13 -23.30 10.02 5.64
N MET A 14 -23.91 9.15 4.83
CA MET A 14 -24.95 8.21 5.28
C MET A 14 -24.49 6.76 5.06
N VAL A 15 -24.43 5.98 6.14
CA VAL A 15 -24.00 4.57 6.10
C VAL A 15 -25.14 3.66 6.54
N LEU A 16 -25.48 2.70 5.68
CA LEU A 16 -26.31 1.55 6.05
C LEU A 16 -25.39 0.47 6.63
N THR A 17 -25.71 0.00 7.83
CA THR A 17 -24.92 -1.01 8.55
C THR A 17 -25.83 -2.04 9.18
N SER A 18 -25.38 -3.29 9.21
CA SER A 18 -26.01 -4.40 9.95
C SER A 18 -25.56 -4.44 11.42
N VAL A 19 -24.54 -3.65 11.79
CA VAL A 19 -24.09 -3.54 13.17
C VAL A 19 -25.18 -2.87 14.00
N LEU A 20 -25.50 -3.46 15.14
CA LEU A 20 -26.42 -2.88 16.10
C LEU A 20 -25.78 -1.63 16.71
N VAL A 21 -26.46 -0.49 16.64
CA VAL A 21 -25.96 0.79 17.15
C VAL A 21 -26.94 1.28 18.20
N GLU A 22 -26.58 1.17 19.48
CA GLU A 22 -27.42 1.59 20.62
C GLU A 22 -26.93 2.90 21.24
N PRO A 23 -25.70 2.99 21.80
CA PRO A 23 -25.16 4.25 22.28
C PRO A 23 -24.58 5.12 21.15
N ALA A 24 -24.55 6.43 21.39
CA ALA A 24 -23.94 7.40 20.47
C ALA A 24 -22.45 7.10 20.17
N ASP A 25 -21.74 6.46 21.09
CA ASP A 25 -20.34 6.07 20.90
C ASP A 25 -20.17 4.91 19.90
N ASP A 26 -21.14 3.99 19.80
CA ASP A 26 -21.09 2.94 18.77
C ASP A 26 -21.35 3.50 17.38
N ALA A 27 -22.17 4.55 17.28
CA ALA A 27 -22.40 5.26 16.02
C ALA A 27 -21.11 5.91 15.47
N ARG A 28 -20.20 6.38 16.35
CA ARG A 28 -18.92 6.98 15.96
C ARG A 28 -17.94 5.98 15.34
N ARG A 29 -18.04 4.70 15.69
CA ARG A 29 -17.18 3.63 15.15
C ARG A 29 -17.54 3.27 13.70
N VAL A 30 -18.80 3.39 13.33
CA VAL A 30 -19.31 3.00 12.01
C VAL A 30 -18.63 3.77 10.85
N PRO A 31 -18.51 5.12 10.89
CA PRO A 31 -17.71 5.85 9.91
C PRO A 31 -16.25 5.38 9.86
N GLY A 32 -15.62 5.07 11.00
CA GLY A 32 -14.25 4.56 11.04
C GLY A 32 -14.09 3.22 10.31
N TYR A 33 -15.05 2.30 10.44
CA TYR A 33 -15.07 1.07 9.65
C TYR A 33 -15.23 1.35 8.15
N TYR A 34 -16.06 2.35 7.79
CA TYR A 34 -16.18 2.76 6.40
C TYR A 34 -14.90 3.41 5.88
N MET A 35 -14.17 4.19 6.69
CA MET A 35 -12.90 4.79 6.28
C MET A 35 -11.85 3.73 5.94
N ARG A 36 -11.84 2.58 6.64
CA ARG A 36 -10.97 1.44 6.28
C ARG A 36 -11.26 0.87 4.87
N ARG A 37 -12.46 1.07 4.33
CA ARG A 37 -12.75 0.73 2.92
C ARG A 37 -11.84 1.48 1.95
N TRP A 38 -11.50 2.73 2.28
CA TRP A 38 -10.60 3.56 1.46
C TRP A 38 -9.18 2.99 1.41
N GLU A 39 -8.73 2.30 2.47
CA GLU A 39 -7.43 1.61 2.48
C GLU A 39 -7.33 0.55 1.36
N CYS A 40 -8.45 -0.14 1.04
CA CYS A 40 -8.50 -1.07 -0.07
C CYS A 40 -8.29 -0.40 -1.43
N GLU A 41 -8.74 0.85 -1.61
CA GLU A 41 -8.54 1.59 -2.85
C GLU A 41 -7.07 1.89 -3.10
N GLU A 42 -6.30 2.14 -2.03
CA GLU A 42 -4.85 2.35 -2.15
C GLU A 42 -4.13 1.07 -2.59
N GLY A 43 -4.53 -0.10 -2.08
CA GLY A 43 -4.03 -1.39 -2.56
C GLY A 43 -4.37 -1.64 -4.04
N ILE A 44 -5.59 -1.32 -4.47
CA ILE A 44 -6.00 -1.45 -5.87
C ILE A 44 -5.23 -0.46 -6.76
N ARG A 45 -5.00 0.77 -6.29
CA ARG A 45 -4.20 1.78 -6.99
C ARG A 45 -2.77 1.28 -7.19
N PHE A 46 -2.15 0.73 -6.16
CA PHE A 46 -0.82 0.12 -6.23
C PHE A 46 -0.73 -0.99 -7.27
N LEU A 47 -1.72 -1.90 -7.31
CA LEU A 47 -1.76 -2.96 -8.33
C LEU A 47 -1.87 -2.40 -9.75
N LYS A 48 -2.67 -1.35 -9.94
CA LYS A 48 -2.88 -0.69 -11.23
C LYS A 48 -1.63 0.02 -11.72
N SER A 49 -1.01 0.86 -10.88
CA SER A 49 0.13 1.70 -11.27
C SER A 49 1.44 0.92 -11.26
N GLU A 50 1.80 0.31 -10.13
CA GLU A 50 3.15 -0.20 -9.91
C GLU A 50 3.33 -1.60 -10.49
N VAL A 51 2.34 -2.46 -10.30
CA VAL A 51 2.37 -3.85 -10.81
C VAL A 51 1.90 -3.90 -12.28
N ASN A 52 1.67 -2.74 -12.91
CA ASN A 52 1.34 -2.60 -14.33
C ASN A 52 0.09 -3.41 -14.75
N LEU A 53 -0.87 -3.62 -13.85
CA LEU A 53 -2.09 -4.39 -14.14
C LEU A 53 -2.85 -3.82 -15.34
N GLU A 54 -2.89 -2.49 -15.49
CA GLU A 54 -3.60 -1.81 -16.61
C GLU A 54 -2.82 -1.83 -17.92
N ARG A 55 -1.51 -2.13 -17.88
CA ARG A 55 -0.65 -2.15 -19.08
C ARG A 55 -0.82 -3.45 -19.88
N VAL A 56 -1.12 -4.55 -19.22
CA VAL A 56 -1.27 -5.86 -19.86
C VAL A 56 -2.70 -6.01 -20.38
N ARG A 57 -2.86 -6.01 -21.71
CA ARG A 57 -4.16 -6.26 -22.35
C ARG A 57 -4.39 -7.77 -22.48
N ALA A 58 -5.21 -8.32 -21.58
CA ALA A 58 -5.72 -9.68 -21.71
C ALA A 58 -7.08 -9.66 -22.44
N PHE A 59 -7.23 -10.47 -23.49
CA PHE A 59 -8.44 -10.51 -24.34
C PHE A 59 -9.47 -11.57 -23.92
N ASN A 60 -9.18 -12.37 -22.89
CA ASN A 60 -10.11 -13.38 -22.40
C ASN A 60 -10.32 -13.24 -20.88
N TRP A 61 -11.54 -13.54 -20.44
CA TRP A 61 -11.93 -13.38 -19.03
C TRP A 61 -11.04 -14.16 -18.07
N THR A 62 -10.74 -15.42 -18.41
CA THR A 62 -9.89 -16.29 -17.59
C THR A 62 -8.47 -15.74 -17.41
N ALA A 63 -7.90 -15.12 -18.43
CA ALA A 63 -6.58 -14.49 -18.40
C ALA A 63 -6.60 -13.20 -17.59
N ILE A 64 -7.69 -12.41 -17.68
CA ILE A 64 -7.90 -11.27 -16.79
C ILE A 64 -7.90 -11.76 -15.32
N CYS A 65 -8.68 -12.79 -14.99
CA CYS A 65 -8.72 -13.34 -13.64
C CYS A 65 -7.34 -13.85 -13.18
N ARG A 66 -6.60 -14.56 -14.05
CA ARG A 66 -5.25 -15.06 -13.74
C ARG A 66 -4.24 -13.94 -13.55
N LEU A 67 -4.30 -12.88 -14.36
CA LEU A 67 -3.44 -11.71 -14.25
C LEU A 67 -3.71 -10.98 -12.92
N VAL A 68 -4.97 -10.73 -12.59
CA VAL A 68 -5.36 -10.11 -11.32
C VAL A 68 -4.86 -10.95 -10.14
N LEU A 69 -5.03 -12.28 -10.20
CA LEU A 69 -4.52 -13.17 -9.16
C LEU A 69 -3.00 -13.09 -9.03
N LEU A 70 -2.26 -13.04 -10.14
CA LEU A 70 -0.81 -12.89 -10.13
C LEU A 70 -0.36 -11.56 -9.51
N CYS A 71 -1.01 -10.45 -9.87
CA CYS A 71 -0.74 -9.13 -9.29
C CYS A 71 -1.04 -9.12 -7.78
N ALA A 72 -2.17 -9.72 -7.37
CA ALA A 72 -2.51 -9.87 -5.95
C ALA A 72 -1.49 -10.73 -5.18
N LEU A 73 -0.99 -11.82 -5.79
CA LEU A 73 0.09 -12.64 -5.22
C LEU A 73 1.39 -11.85 -5.04
N ALA A 74 1.75 -11.00 -6.00
CA ALA A 74 2.92 -10.14 -5.88
C ALA A 74 2.77 -9.17 -4.69
N MET A 75 1.60 -8.54 -4.55
CA MET A 75 1.31 -7.66 -3.41
C MET A 75 1.32 -8.42 -2.08
N LEU A 76 0.71 -9.61 -2.01
CA LEU A 76 0.75 -10.48 -0.82
C LEU A 76 2.18 -10.84 -0.42
N TYR A 77 3.03 -11.14 -1.40
CA TYR A 77 4.44 -11.44 -1.15
C TYR A 77 5.19 -10.23 -0.57
N LEU A 78 4.95 -9.02 -1.09
CA LEU A 78 5.52 -7.79 -0.54
C LEU A 78 5.03 -7.52 0.89
N SER A 79 3.73 -7.71 1.16
CA SER A 79 3.17 -7.58 2.51
C SER A 79 3.77 -8.61 3.47
N TRP A 80 3.90 -9.86 3.05
CA TRP A 80 4.56 -10.90 3.83
C TRP A 80 6.02 -10.56 4.13
N MET A 81 6.74 -9.97 3.17
CA MET A 81 8.13 -9.53 3.37
C MET A 81 8.21 -8.40 4.40
N LEU A 82 7.27 -7.45 4.37
CA LEU A 82 7.16 -6.37 5.34
C LEU A 82 6.90 -6.90 6.76
N GLU A 83 6.04 -7.91 6.91
CA GLU A 83 5.69 -8.49 8.22
C GLU A 83 6.78 -9.43 8.76
N ARG A 84 7.31 -10.32 7.91
CA ARG A 84 8.16 -11.45 8.33
C ARG A 84 9.65 -11.17 8.20
N LYS A 85 10.06 -10.20 7.38
CA LYS A 85 11.46 -9.86 7.08
C LYS A 85 11.70 -8.37 7.25
N ARG A 86 11.29 -7.81 8.39
CA ARG A 86 11.38 -6.38 8.73
C ARG A 86 12.74 -5.76 8.42
N ASP A 87 13.84 -6.36 8.89
CA ASP A 87 15.19 -5.82 8.65
C ASP A 87 15.54 -5.68 7.17
N LEU A 88 15.10 -6.64 6.35
CA LEU A 88 15.34 -6.61 4.90
C LEU A 88 14.41 -5.60 4.24
N ALA A 89 13.13 -5.59 4.64
CA ALA A 89 12.16 -4.64 4.15
C ALA A 89 12.57 -3.19 4.44
N GLU A 90 13.04 -2.89 5.65
CA GLU A 90 13.55 -1.57 6.04
C GLU A 90 14.74 -1.14 5.19
N ARG A 91 15.69 -2.05 4.91
CA ARG A 91 16.82 -1.76 4.03
C ARG A 91 16.39 -1.48 2.60
N LEU A 92 15.44 -2.24 2.08
CA LEU A 92 14.88 -2.01 0.74
C LEU A 92 14.10 -0.69 0.69
N ILE A 93 13.27 -0.40 1.69
CA ILE A 93 12.56 0.87 1.81
C ILE A 93 13.54 2.04 1.87
N ALA A 94 14.64 1.90 2.61
CA ALA A 94 15.69 2.91 2.68
C ALA A 94 16.42 3.10 1.34
N LEU A 95 16.61 2.02 0.57
CA LEU A 95 17.17 2.08 -0.79
C LEU A 95 16.24 2.81 -1.76
N GLY A 96 14.93 2.66 -1.59
CA GLY A 96 13.91 3.29 -2.42
C GLY A 96 13.90 4.83 -2.42
N GLN A 97 14.57 5.49 -1.46
CA GLN A 97 14.72 6.97 -1.33
C GLN A 97 13.40 7.79 -1.28
N PRO A 98 13.41 9.08 -0.86
CA PRO A 98 12.40 9.60 0.06
C PRO A 98 11.28 10.40 -0.61
N LEU A 99 10.11 9.79 -0.78
CA LEU A 99 8.82 10.50 -0.68
C LEU A 99 8.52 10.76 0.82
N PRO A 100 7.68 11.74 1.23
CA PRO A 100 7.72 12.43 2.55
C PRO A 100 7.84 11.52 3.79
N GLU A 101 8.38 12.05 4.89
CA GLU A 101 8.80 11.27 6.08
C GLU A 101 7.75 10.25 6.58
N GLU A 102 6.46 10.54 6.41
CA GLU A 102 5.34 9.64 6.74
C GLU A 102 4.65 9.14 5.46
N ALA A 103 4.63 7.82 5.26
CA ALA A 103 3.80 7.19 4.23
C ALA A 103 2.99 6.08 4.87
N ASP A 104 1.67 6.16 4.72
CA ASP A 104 0.73 5.17 5.25
C ASP A 104 0.84 3.82 4.50
N PHE A 105 1.27 3.85 3.24
CA PHE A 105 1.36 2.66 2.38
C PHE A 105 2.81 2.38 1.93
N LEU A 106 3.49 1.48 2.65
CA LEU A 106 4.92 1.19 2.46
C LEU A 106 5.25 0.33 1.23
N LEU A 107 4.27 -0.30 0.59
CA LEU A 107 4.53 -1.24 -0.51
C LEU A 107 5.11 -0.56 -1.75
N TYR A 108 4.77 0.71 -2.01
CA TYR A 108 5.42 1.50 -3.08
C TYR A 108 6.93 1.53 -2.88
N ARG A 109 7.39 1.99 -1.69
CA ARG A 109 8.81 2.09 -1.35
C ARG A 109 9.51 0.75 -1.38
N LEU A 110 8.84 -0.27 -0.88
CA LEU A 110 9.36 -1.63 -0.82
C LEU A 110 9.60 -2.19 -2.23
N LEU A 111 8.65 -1.99 -3.15
CA LEU A 111 8.78 -2.42 -4.53
C LEU A 111 9.87 -1.63 -5.26
N THR A 112 9.92 -0.30 -5.13
CA THR A 112 10.97 0.53 -5.72
C THR A 112 12.35 0.07 -5.25
N GLY A 113 12.53 -0.10 -3.94
CA GLY A 113 13.77 -0.61 -3.37
C GLY A 113 14.15 -2.01 -3.87
N LEU A 114 13.15 -2.91 -4.02
CA LEU A 114 13.37 -4.23 -4.58
C LEU A 114 13.83 -4.16 -6.05
N MET A 115 13.17 -3.34 -6.86
CA MET A 115 13.50 -3.13 -8.28
C MET A 115 14.90 -2.56 -8.45
N GLU A 116 15.27 -1.55 -7.64
CA GLU A 116 16.61 -0.97 -7.62
C GLU A 116 17.66 -2.01 -7.20
N ALA A 117 17.38 -2.81 -6.17
CA ALA A 117 18.30 -3.84 -5.71
C ALA A 117 18.54 -4.93 -6.77
N ILE A 118 17.48 -5.37 -7.45
CA ILE A 118 17.58 -6.36 -8.54
C ILE A 118 18.31 -5.74 -9.73
N SER A 119 17.94 -4.52 -10.13
CA SER A 119 18.56 -3.83 -11.27
C SER A 119 20.04 -3.58 -11.01
N ALA A 120 20.42 -3.14 -9.82
CA ALA A 120 21.82 -3.00 -9.42
C ALA A 120 22.57 -4.34 -9.47
N ARG A 121 21.93 -5.47 -9.17
CA ARG A 121 22.56 -6.78 -9.31
C ARG A 121 22.71 -7.21 -10.77
N VAL A 122 21.66 -7.03 -11.57
CA VAL A 122 21.61 -7.45 -12.97
C VAL A 122 22.53 -6.61 -13.85
N TYR A 123 22.48 -5.28 -13.72
CA TYR A 123 23.23 -4.36 -14.58
C TYR A 123 24.65 -4.10 -14.10
N CYS A 124 24.91 -4.12 -12.78
CA CYS A 124 26.21 -3.70 -12.28
C CYS A 124 27.22 -4.84 -12.14
N GLY A 125 26.85 -6.09 -11.80
CA GLY A 125 27.80 -7.22 -11.65
C GLY A 125 28.93 -7.04 -10.60
N ARG A 126 29.23 -5.81 -10.19
CA ARG A 126 30.19 -5.31 -9.20
C ARG A 126 29.75 -3.89 -8.82
N ALA A 127 29.90 -3.58 -7.54
CA ALA A 127 29.64 -2.29 -6.89
C ALA A 127 28.17 -1.86 -6.80
N VAL A 128 27.42 -2.50 -5.88
CA VAL A 128 26.44 -1.72 -5.11
C VAL A 128 27.27 -0.73 -4.29
N PRO A 129 27.15 0.60 -4.49
CA PRO A 129 27.81 1.54 -3.59
C PRO A 129 27.29 1.23 -2.19
N ARG A 130 28.18 0.93 -1.26
CA ARG A 130 27.79 0.88 0.16
C ARG A 130 27.29 2.29 0.48
N LEU A 131 25.98 2.48 0.41
CA LEU A 131 25.31 3.63 0.99
C LEU A 131 25.61 3.56 2.47
N SER A 132 26.66 4.27 2.87
CA SER A 132 26.98 4.59 4.25
C SER A 132 25.69 5.07 4.87
N LEU A 133 25.12 4.26 5.75
CA LEU A 133 24.11 4.68 6.72
C LEU A 133 24.73 5.83 7.52
N ARG A 134 24.63 7.06 7.01
CA ARG A 134 24.89 8.27 7.78
C ARG A 134 23.86 8.25 8.89
N LYS A 135 24.29 7.83 10.08
CA LYS A 135 23.59 8.10 11.32
C LYS A 135 23.23 9.59 11.31
N LYS A 136 21.94 9.93 11.21
CA LYS A 136 21.45 11.27 11.55
C LYS A 136 21.94 11.53 12.99
N PRO A 137 22.70 12.60 13.27
CA PRO A 137 22.99 12.97 14.65
C PRO A 137 21.65 13.31 15.32
N ARG A 138 21.39 12.68 16.48
CA ARG A 138 20.32 13.14 17.37
C ARG A 138 20.71 14.54 17.83
N VAL A 139 19.90 15.52 17.46
CA VAL A 139 19.78 16.80 18.15
C VAL A 139 18.33 16.89 18.61
#